data_AF-A0A972GQK8-F1
#
_entry.id   AF-A0A972GQK8-F1
#
_cell.length_a   1.000
_cell.length_b   1.000
_cell.length_c   1.000
_cell.angle_alpha   90.00
_cell.angle_beta   90.00
_cell.angle_gamma   90.00
#
_symmetry.space_group_name_H-M   'P 1'
#
loop_
_entity.id
_entity.type
_entity.pdbx_description
1 polymer ?
#
loop_
_entity_poly.entity_id
_entity_poly.type
_entity_poly.pdbx_seq_one_letter_code
_entity_poly.pdbx_strand_id
1 'polypeptide(L)'
;MGLLDILNNKKIRVIEIPKWGHYLRNQWEFNFANHLTLEEKKAIYLHNASGARGYLWHLFSYEKKNCFKEAQAEIAFNNEPKSTCFVFYQHFDYALILEKSSMFTVDDLFAETDIYIVDREFNWTYVKTHETGRCGPYFARKVKCP
;
A
#
# COMPACT_ATOMS: atom_id res chain seq x y z
N MET A 1 11.22 -14.81 -11.45
CA MET A 1 11.54 -13.45 -11.92
C MET A 1 11.10 -12.50 -10.83
N GLY A 2 11.98 -11.62 -10.34
CA GLY A 2 11.65 -10.71 -9.25
C GLY A 2 10.89 -9.47 -9.72
N LEU A 3 10.28 -8.70 -8.81
CA LEU A 3 9.55 -7.47 -9.15
C LEU A 3 10.39 -6.50 -9.99
N LEU A 4 11.67 -6.31 -9.65
CA LEU A 4 12.56 -5.42 -10.40
C LEU A 4 12.70 -5.84 -11.88
N ASP A 5 12.84 -7.13 -12.14
CA ASP A 5 12.95 -7.66 -13.51
C ASP A 5 11.68 -7.38 -14.32
N ILE A 6 10.51 -7.59 -13.70
CA ILE A 6 9.20 -7.35 -14.32
C ILE A 6 9.05 -5.86 -14.69
N LEU A 7 9.37 -4.98 -13.75
CA LEU A 7 9.28 -3.53 -13.93
C LEU A 7 10.25 -3.04 -15.02
N ASN A 8 11.48 -3.56 -15.02
CA ASN A 8 12.50 -3.24 -16.02
C ASN A 8 12.06 -3.70 -17.42
N ASN A 9 11.47 -4.90 -17.55
CA ASN A 9 10.94 -5.39 -18.82
C ASN A 9 9.80 -4.50 -19.37
N LYS A 10 9.02 -3.89 -18.49
CA LYS A 10 7.99 -2.89 -18.85
C LYS A 10 8.53 -1.49 -19.10
N LYS A 11 9.86 -1.28 -19.02
CA LYS A 11 10.52 0.03 -19.15
C LYS A 11 10.03 1.06 -18.11
N ILE A 12 9.54 0.58 -16.96
CA ILE A 12 9.23 1.42 -15.80
C ILE A 12 10.57 1.78 -15.15
N ARG A 13 10.81 3.07 -14.92
CA ARG A 13 12.05 3.49 -14.27
C ARG A 13 11.93 3.25 -12.77
N VAL A 14 12.83 2.44 -12.23
CA VAL A 14 12.87 2.09 -10.81
C VAL A 14 14.03 2.80 -10.14
N ILE A 15 13.77 3.39 -8.98
CA ILE A 15 14.79 3.95 -8.08
C ILE A 15 14.63 3.26 -6.73
N GLU A 16 15.67 2.54 -6.30
CA GLU A 16 15.69 1.90 -4.98
C GLU A 16 15.95 2.94 -3.89
N ILE A 17 15.13 2.93 -2.85
CA ILE A 17 15.23 3.81 -1.67
C ILE A 17 15.25 2.94 -0.40
N PRO A 18 16.34 2.18 -0.15
CA PRO A 18 16.36 1.02 0.75
C PRO A 18 16.17 1.32 2.25
N LYS A 19 16.09 2.60 2.64
CA LYS A 19 15.95 3.05 4.05
C LYS A 19 14.64 3.81 4.30
N TRP A 20 13.74 3.84 3.33
CA TRP A 20 12.55 4.70 3.37
C TRP A 20 11.30 4.00 3.89
N GLY A 21 11.28 2.67 4.05
CA GLY A 21 10.08 1.94 4.43
C GLY A 21 9.46 2.42 5.74
N HIS A 22 10.24 2.66 6.81
CA HIS A 22 9.71 3.24 8.04
C HIS A 22 9.04 4.60 7.83
N TYR A 23 9.67 5.49 7.06
CA TYR A 23 9.11 6.79 6.71
C TYR A 23 7.80 6.65 5.92
N LEU A 24 7.78 5.80 4.88
CA LEU A 24 6.61 5.59 4.04
C LEU A 24 5.44 4.97 4.82
N ARG A 25 5.70 4.03 5.73
CA ARG A 25 4.67 3.49 6.64
C ARG A 25 4.10 4.57 7.56
N ASN A 26 4.91 5.50 8.06
CA ASN A 26 4.42 6.63 8.86
C ASN A 26 3.56 7.59 8.03
N GLN A 27 3.99 7.92 6.81
CA GLN A 27 3.21 8.76 5.89
C GLN A 27 1.89 8.09 5.50
N TRP A 28 1.91 6.78 5.24
CA TRP A 28 0.70 6.03 4.95
C TRP A 28 -0.28 6.09 6.12
N GLU A 29 0.17 5.81 7.34
CA GLU A 29 -0.68 5.85 8.53
C GLU A 29 -1.28 7.26 8.74
N PHE A 30 -0.48 8.31 8.55
CA PHE A 30 -0.95 9.69 8.63
C PHE A 30 -1.99 10.04 7.56
N ASN A 31 -1.86 9.54 6.35
CA ASN A 31 -2.78 9.91 5.26
C ASN A 31 -4.06 9.07 5.23
N PHE A 32 -4.03 7.83 5.73
CA PHE A 32 -5.16 6.91 5.65
C PHE A 32 -5.82 6.61 7.00
N ALA A 33 -5.11 6.75 8.13
CA ALA A 33 -5.58 6.37 9.46
C ALA A 33 -5.49 7.51 10.50
N ASN A 34 -5.40 8.78 10.09
CA ASN A 34 -5.34 9.91 11.01
C ASN A 34 -6.66 10.21 11.74
N HIS A 35 -7.78 9.71 11.24
CA HIS A 35 -9.08 9.85 11.88
C HIS A 35 -9.25 8.91 13.08
N LEU A 36 -8.36 7.93 13.25
CA LEU A 36 -8.38 7.01 14.37
C LEU A 36 -7.53 7.51 15.54
N THR A 37 -8.09 7.41 16.74
CA THR A 37 -7.36 7.58 18.00
C THR A 37 -6.37 6.45 18.24
N LEU A 38 -5.43 6.64 19.17
CA LEU A 38 -4.46 5.60 19.54
C LEU A 38 -5.14 4.31 20.03
N GLU A 39 -6.21 4.42 20.81
CA GLU A 39 -6.94 3.25 21.33
C GLU A 39 -7.68 2.51 20.21
N GLU A 40 -8.26 3.22 19.24
CA GLU A 40 -8.86 2.57 18.06
C GLU A 40 -7.81 1.88 17.20
N LYS A 41 -6.62 2.48 17.05
CA LYS A 41 -5.49 1.86 16.35
C LYS A 41 -5.01 0.58 17.05
N LYS A 42 -4.96 0.56 18.39
CA LYS A 42 -4.66 -0.66 19.15
C LYS A 42 -5.74 -1.72 19.01
N ALA A 43 -7.02 -1.33 19.04
CA ALA A 43 -8.15 -2.24 18.96
C ALA A 43 -8.23 -3.03 17.65
N ILE A 44 -7.66 -2.47 16.56
CA ILE A 44 -7.54 -3.15 15.26
C ILE A 44 -6.14 -3.72 15.02
N TYR A 45 -5.28 -3.76 16.04
CA TYR A 45 -3.89 -4.21 15.93
C TYR A 45 -3.08 -3.46 14.83
N LEU A 46 -3.43 -2.21 14.54
CA LEU A 46 -2.61 -1.31 13.73
C LEU A 46 -1.32 -0.98 14.49
N HIS A 47 -1.47 -0.78 15.81
CA HIS A 47 -0.38 -0.78 16.79
C HIS A 47 -0.62 -1.93 17.77
N ASN A 48 0.44 -2.58 18.25
CA ASN A 48 0.35 -3.61 19.28
C ASN A 48 0.28 -2.99 20.70
N ALA A 49 0.20 -3.84 21.72
CA ALA A 49 0.08 -3.39 23.12
C ALA A 49 1.26 -2.52 23.60
N SER A 50 2.46 -2.69 23.03
CA SER A 50 3.63 -1.86 23.33
C SER A 50 3.74 -0.60 22.47
N GLY A 51 2.74 -0.31 21.62
CA GLY A 51 2.74 0.83 20.70
C GLY A 51 3.60 0.63 19.44
N ALA A 52 4.15 -0.57 19.22
CA ALA A 52 4.85 -0.88 17.99
C ALA A 52 3.87 -1.19 16.85
N ARG A 53 4.26 -0.91 15.61
CA ARG A 53 3.40 -1.07 14.44
C ARG A 53 3.06 -2.54 14.18
N GLY A 54 1.76 -2.85 14.15
CA GLY A 54 1.19 -4.09 13.61
C GLY A 54 0.96 -3.97 12.11
N TYR A 55 -0.14 -4.52 11.58
CA TYR A 55 -0.41 -4.52 10.14
C TYR A 55 -1.20 -3.30 9.70
N LEU A 56 -0.68 -2.52 8.75
CA LEU A 56 -1.38 -1.32 8.25
C LEU A 56 -2.68 -1.68 7.53
N TRP A 57 -2.74 -2.85 6.89
CA TRP A 57 -3.92 -3.30 6.17
C TRP A 57 -5.09 -3.64 7.09
N HIS A 58 -4.87 -3.76 8.42
CA HIS A 58 -5.96 -3.90 9.39
C HIS A 58 -6.93 -2.72 9.40
N LEU A 59 -6.50 -1.55 8.95
CA LEU A 59 -7.40 -0.42 8.71
C LEU A 59 -8.61 -0.83 7.85
N PHE A 60 -8.40 -1.70 6.87
CA PHE A 60 -9.41 -2.14 5.92
C PHE A 60 -10.11 -3.42 6.36
N SER A 61 -9.38 -4.41 6.90
CA SER A 61 -10.00 -5.67 7.34
C SER A 61 -10.96 -5.47 8.52
N TYR A 62 -10.68 -4.49 9.40
CA TYR A 62 -11.58 -4.07 10.48
C TYR A 62 -12.55 -2.94 10.08
N GLU A 63 -12.63 -2.65 8.78
CA GLU A 63 -13.62 -1.73 8.19
C GLU A 63 -13.60 -0.31 8.78
N LYS A 64 -12.43 0.14 9.26
CA LYS A 64 -12.25 1.50 9.80
C LYS A 64 -12.08 2.57 8.73
N LYS A 65 -12.00 2.16 7.46
CA LYS A 65 -11.98 3.07 6.31
C LYS A 65 -12.65 2.41 5.10
N ASN A 66 -13.48 3.19 4.40
CA ASN A 66 -14.07 2.77 3.13
C ASN A 66 -12.98 2.46 2.09
N CYS A 67 -13.12 1.31 1.44
CA CYS A 67 -12.20 0.81 0.42
C CYS A 67 -12.92 -0.16 -0.52
N PHE A 68 -12.36 -0.35 -1.70
CA PHE A 68 -12.66 -1.51 -2.53
C PHE A 68 -11.86 -2.71 -2.02
N LYS A 69 -12.43 -3.91 -2.18
CA LYS A 69 -11.83 -5.18 -1.76
C LYS A 69 -11.72 -6.12 -2.96
N GLU A 70 -10.73 -7.01 -2.94
CA GLU A 70 -10.56 -8.12 -3.90
C GLU A 70 -10.61 -7.64 -5.36
N ALA A 71 -11.42 -8.27 -6.22
CA ALA A 71 -11.52 -7.93 -7.64
C ALA A 71 -11.82 -6.45 -7.90
N GLN A 72 -12.62 -5.79 -7.04
CA GLN A 72 -12.89 -4.36 -7.17
C GLN A 72 -11.65 -3.52 -6.89
N ALA A 73 -10.82 -3.93 -5.93
CA ALA A 73 -9.55 -3.27 -5.64
C ALA A 73 -8.56 -3.42 -6.80
N GLU A 74 -8.49 -4.61 -7.39
CA GLU A 74 -7.62 -4.88 -8.54
C GLU A 74 -8.02 -4.07 -9.78
N ILE A 75 -9.33 -4.03 -10.09
CA ILE A 75 -9.88 -3.21 -11.17
C ILE A 75 -9.58 -1.74 -10.92
N ALA A 76 -9.81 -1.25 -9.69
CA ALA A 76 -9.54 0.14 -9.33
C ALA A 76 -8.05 0.49 -9.48
N PHE A 77 -7.15 -0.39 -9.03
CA PHE A 77 -5.71 -0.16 -9.15
C PHE A 77 -5.24 -0.17 -10.61
N ASN A 78 -5.68 -1.13 -11.42
CA ASN A 78 -5.29 -1.20 -12.83
C ASN A 78 -5.76 0.03 -13.61
N ASN A 79 -6.97 0.52 -13.32
CA ASN A 79 -7.55 1.71 -13.95
C ASN A 79 -7.05 3.04 -13.38
N GLU A 80 -6.36 3.04 -12.24
CA GLU A 80 -5.86 4.28 -11.63
C GLU A 80 -4.80 4.93 -12.54
N PRO A 81 -4.90 6.24 -12.84
CA PRO A 81 -3.84 6.96 -13.52
C PRO A 81 -2.58 7.00 -12.66
N LYS A 82 -1.53 6.30 -13.12
CA LYS A 82 -0.27 6.15 -12.40
C LYS A 82 0.85 6.89 -13.15
N SER A 83 1.54 7.77 -12.43
CA SER A 83 2.69 8.54 -12.95
C SER A 83 3.96 8.23 -12.17
N THR A 84 3.97 8.57 -10.88
CA THR A 84 4.99 8.24 -9.90
C THR A 84 4.35 7.51 -8.72
N CYS A 85 4.86 6.33 -8.39
CA CYS A 85 4.38 5.55 -7.26
C CYS A 85 5.52 5.26 -6.27
N PHE A 86 5.18 5.19 -4.99
CA PHE A 86 6.02 4.54 -4.00
C PHE A 86 5.54 3.11 -3.80
N VAL A 87 6.49 2.17 -3.72
CA VAL A 87 6.25 0.77 -3.35
C VAL A 87 7.04 0.48 -2.10
N PHE A 88 6.39 -0.04 -1.06
CA PHE A 88 7.04 -0.37 0.21
C PHE A 88 6.36 -1.54 0.90
N TYR A 89 7.04 -2.12 1.88
CA TYR A 89 6.59 -3.34 2.54
C TYR A 89 6.26 -3.10 4.02
N GLN A 90 5.41 -3.95 4.57
CA GLN A 90 5.00 -3.90 5.97
C GLN A 90 6.19 -4.02 6.95
N HIS A 91 7.14 -4.92 6.66
CA HIS A 91 8.20 -5.31 7.59
C HIS A 91 9.61 -4.96 7.14
N PHE A 92 9.78 -4.34 5.97
CA PHE A 92 11.10 -4.02 5.42
C PHE A 92 11.26 -2.53 5.20
N ASP A 93 12.46 -2.00 5.43
CA ASP A 93 12.78 -0.61 5.11
C ASP A 93 13.11 -0.40 3.63
N TYR A 94 13.24 -1.50 2.89
CA TYR A 94 13.35 -1.48 1.44
C TYR A 94 12.07 -0.91 0.80
N ALA A 95 12.27 -0.01 -0.14
CA ALA A 95 11.20 0.63 -0.88
C ALA A 95 11.70 1.06 -2.26
N LEU A 96 10.77 1.33 -3.16
CA LEU A 96 11.01 1.74 -4.54
C LEU A 96 10.25 3.01 -4.86
N ILE A 97 10.84 3.82 -5.74
CA ILE A 97 10.11 4.83 -6.52
C ILE A 97 9.96 4.28 -7.93
N LEU A 98 8.73 4.23 -8.42
CA LEU A 98 8.41 3.87 -9.80
C LEU A 98 8.04 5.14 -10.55
N GLU A 99 8.79 5.49 -11.58
CA GLU A 99 8.46 6.57 -12.52
C GLU A 99 7.93 5.99 -13.83
N LYS A 100 7.00 6.70 -14.48
CA LYS A 100 6.30 6.24 -15.69
C LYS A 100 5.54 4.93 -15.46
N SER A 101 4.88 4.82 -14.31
CA SER A 101 4.20 3.61 -13.83
C SER A 101 2.82 3.34 -14.45
N SER A 102 2.51 3.91 -15.61
CA SER A 102 1.19 3.74 -16.26
C SER A 102 0.89 2.28 -16.65
N MET A 103 1.94 1.50 -16.93
CA MET A 103 1.85 0.07 -17.29
C MET A 103 1.92 -0.88 -16.08
N PHE A 104 2.03 -0.35 -14.87
CA PHE A 104 2.11 -1.14 -13.65
C PHE A 104 0.72 -1.71 -13.30
N THR A 105 0.61 -3.02 -13.15
CA THR A 105 -0.68 -3.70 -12.91
C THR A 105 -0.57 -4.69 -11.76
N VAL A 106 -1.72 -5.20 -11.28
CA VAL A 106 -1.74 -6.22 -10.22
C VAL A 106 -0.97 -7.49 -10.58
N ASP A 107 -0.91 -7.84 -11.87
CA ASP A 107 -0.18 -9.02 -12.36
C ASP A 107 1.32 -8.93 -12.10
N ASP A 108 1.87 -7.71 -12.03
CA ASP A 108 3.28 -7.49 -11.72
C ASP A 108 3.62 -7.84 -10.27
N LEU A 109 2.60 -7.91 -9.41
CA LEU A 109 2.71 -8.13 -7.97
C LEU A 109 2.52 -9.60 -7.59
N PHE A 110 2.45 -10.55 -8.53
CA PHE A 110 2.04 -11.94 -8.22
C PHE A 110 2.87 -12.59 -7.10
N ALA A 111 4.18 -12.34 -7.05
CA ALA A 111 5.11 -12.88 -6.05
C ALA A 111 5.21 -12.04 -4.76
N GLU A 112 4.59 -10.87 -4.74
CA GLU A 112 4.71 -9.91 -3.64
C GLU A 112 3.57 -10.08 -2.63
N THR A 113 3.85 -9.84 -1.35
CA THR A 113 2.88 -9.86 -0.25
C THR A 113 3.21 -8.79 0.78
N ASP A 114 2.21 -8.35 1.54
CA ASP A 114 2.33 -7.25 2.51
C ASP A 114 2.99 -6.00 1.92
N ILE A 115 2.58 -5.72 0.69
CA ILE A 115 3.11 -4.68 -0.18
C ILE A 115 2.07 -3.57 -0.32
N TYR A 116 2.57 -2.34 -0.28
CA TYR A 116 1.80 -1.11 -0.33
C TYR A 116 2.28 -0.29 -1.50
N ILE A 117 1.32 0.17 -2.30
CA ILE A 117 1.56 1.06 -3.42
C ILE A 117 0.73 2.33 -3.21
N VAL A 118 1.34 3.49 -3.38
CA VAL A 118 0.71 4.80 -3.28
C VAL A 118 1.23 5.71 -4.38
N ASP A 119 0.48 6.75 -4.73
CA ASP A 119 1.04 7.88 -5.47
C ASP A 119 1.92 8.77 -4.58
N ARG A 120 2.62 9.71 -5.21
CA ARG A 120 3.57 10.61 -4.54
C ARG A 120 2.96 11.39 -3.38
N GLU A 121 1.68 11.73 -3.47
CA GLU A 121 0.95 12.56 -2.51
C GLU A 121 0.07 11.74 -1.55
N PHE A 122 0.09 10.41 -1.64
CA PHE A 122 -0.74 9.51 -0.85
C PHE A 122 -2.25 9.81 -1.02
N ASN A 123 -2.68 10.19 -2.22
CA ASN A 123 -4.07 10.36 -2.61
C ASN A 123 -4.80 9.02 -2.74
N TRP A 124 -4.10 7.94 -3.05
CA TRP A 124 -4.65 6.59 -3.06
C TRP A 124 -3.64 5.56 -2.57
N THR A 125 -4.14 4.40 -2.16
CA THR A 125 -3.31 3.25 -1.82
C THR A 125 -3.92 1.97 -2.36
N TYR A 126 -3.06 1.11 -2.90
CA TYR A 126 -3.34 -0.30 -3.12
C TYR A 126 -2.51 -1.13 -2.16
N VAL A 127 -3.12 -2.15 -1.57
CA VAL A 127 -2.47 -3.02 -0.60
C VAL A 127 -2.75 -4.47 -0.93
N LYS A 128 -1.69 -5.25 -1.14
CA LYS A 128 -1.78 -6.71 -1.30
C LYS A 128 -1.20 -7.36 -0.05
N THR A 129 -1.98 -8.23 0.59
CA THR A 129 -1.63 -8.90 1.85
C THR A 129 -0.96 -10.25 1.56
N HIS A 130 -0.36 -10.85 2.59
CA HIS A 130 0.01 -12.27 2.56
C HIS A 130 -1.19 -13.22 2.68
N GLU A 131 -2.36 -12.73 3.09
CA GLU A 131 -3.60 -13.51 3.29
C GLU A 131 -4.49 -13.52 2.04
N THR A 132 -3.89 -13.80 0.88
CA THR A 132 -4.62 -13.84 -0.41
C THR A 132 -5.81 -14.81 -0.32
N GLY A 133 -7.01 -14.35 -0.67
CA GLY A 133 -8.25 -15.13 -0.59
C GLY A 133 -8.94 -15.12 0.78
N ARG A 134 -8.40 -14.40 1.77
CA ARG A 134 -9.07 -14.15 3.07
C ARG A 134 -9.16 -12.67 3.41
N CYS A 135 -8.10 -11.91 3.17
CA CYS A 135 -8.05 -10.48 3.43
C CYS A 135 -7.37 -9.74 2.28
N GLY A 136 -8.11 -8.84 1.64
CA GLY A 136 -7.60 -8.02 0.54
C GLY A 136 -7.47 -8.78 -0.79
N PRO A 137 -6.88 -8.16 -1.82
CA PRO A 137 -6.27 -6.83 -1.80
C PRO A 137 -7.27 -5.70 -1.52
N TYR A 138 -6.76 -4.54 -1.14
CA TYR A 138 -7.56 -3.34 -0.84
C TYR A 138 -7.13 -2.18 -1.72
N PHE A 139 -8.10 -1.36 -2.13
CA PHE A 139 -7.84 -0.07 -2.76
C PHE A 139 -8.64 1.02 -2.06
N ALA A 140 -7.98 2.09 -1.64
CA ALA A 140 -8.64 3.20 -0.96
C ALA A 140 -8.10 4.53 -1.43
N ARG A 141 -8.98 5.55 -1.40
CA ARG A 141 -8.58 6.94 -1.61
C ARG A 141 -8.45 7.67 -0.28
N LYS A 142 -7.55 8.64 -0.24
CA LYS A 142 -7.53 9.67 0.81
C LYS A 142 -8.86 10.40 0.72
N VAL A 143 -9.53 10.57 1.86
CA VAL A 143 -10.76 11.37 1.88
C VAL A 143 -10.31 12.80 1.63
N LYS A 144 -10.80 13.41 0.54
CA LYS A 144 -10.66 14.85 0.38
C LYS A 144 -11.52 15.48 1.46
N CYS A 145 -10.93 16.28 2.34
CA CYS A 145 -11.73 17.15 3.19
C CYS A 145 -12.63 17.98 2.26
N PRO A 146 -13.95 18.07 2.53
CA PRO A 146 -14.83 18.96 1.79
C PRO A 146 -14.42 20.42 1.95
#